data_AF-A0A835X3B0-F1
#
_entry.id   AF-A0A835X3B0-F1
#
_cell.length_a   1.000
_cell.length_b   1.000
_cell.length_c   1.000
_cell.angle_alpha   90.00
_cell.angle_beta   90.00
_cell.angle_gamma   90.00
#
_symmetry.space_group_name_H-M   'P 1'
#
loop_
_entity.id
_entity.type
_entity.pdbx_description
1 polymer ?
#
loop_
_entity_poly.entity_id
_entity_poly.type
_entity_poly.pdbx_seq_one_letter_code
_entity_poly.pdbx_strand_id
1 'polypeptide(L)' 'MSIGRAVDVAQIIARKTENAGYAIGEIKIGSEQLESRDGRQRNVSTIDIEVKRNTA' A
#
# COMPACT_ATOMS: atom_id res chain seq x y z
N MET A 1 -10.55 3.01 -1.43
CA MET A 1 -9.29 3.77 -1.62
C MET A 1 -8.58 3.21 -2.85
N SER A 2 -7.84 4.03 -3.60
CA SER A 2 -7.20 3.59 -4.86
C SER A 2 -5.74 3.20 -4.64
N ILE A 3 -5.26 2.25 -5.45
CA ILE A 3 -3.86 1.80 -5.49
C ILE A 3 -2.91 2.98 -5.73
N GLY A 4 -3.24 3.89 -6.67
CA GLY A 4 -2.40 5.05 -6.96
C GLY A 4 -2.13 5.92 -5.73
N ARG A 5 -3.14 6.15 -4.89
CA ARG A 5 -2.97 6.92 -3.65
C ARG A 5 -2.09 6.20 -2.63
N ALA A 6 -2.14 4.86 -2.57
CA ALA A 6 -1.26 4.08 -1.69
C ALA A 6 0.22 4.24 -2.11
N VAL A 7 0.49 4.21 -3.42
CA VAL A 7 1.83 4.44 -3.97
C VAL A 7 2.32 5.86 -3.69
N ASP A 8 1.47 6.87 -3.91
CA ASP A 8 1.82 8.27 -3.65
C ASP A 8 2.19 8.49 -2.18
N VAL A 9 1.38 7.96 -1.25
CA VAL A 9 1.63 8.07 0.19
C VAL A 9 2.93 7.35 0.57
N ALA A 10 3.15 6.14 0.08
CA ALA A 10 4.38 5.39 0.37
C ALA A 10 5.63 6.12 -0.11
N GLN A 11 5.60 6.67 -1.33
CA GLN A 11 6.73 7.46 -1.87
C GLN A 11 6.96 8.75 -1.08
N ILE A 12 5.90 9.44 -0.67
CA ILE A 12 6.01 10.64 0.16
C ILE A 12 6.64 10.30 1.51
N ILE A 13 6.21 9.21 2.15
CA ILE A 13 6.77 8.75 3.42
C ILE A 13 8.26 8.45 3.24
N ALA A 14 8.63 7.60 2.28
CA ALA A 14 10.01 7.24 2.03
C ALA A 14 10.91 8.48 1.84
N ARG A 15 10.48 9.46 1.04
CA ARG A 15 11.26 10.69 0.77
C ARG A 15 11.29 11.66 1.94
N LYS A 16 10.17 11.86 2.65
CA LYS A 16 10.09 12.82 3.77
C LYS A 16 10.70 12.29 5.06
N THR A 17 10.73 10.97 5.22
CA THR A 17 11.20 10.30 6.44
C THR A 17 12.49 9.49 6.22
N GLU A 18 13.17 9.70 5.09
CA GLU A 18 14.50 9.16 4.80
C GLU A 18 15.49 9.50 5.92
N ASN A 19 15.53 10.77 6.35
CA ASN A 19 16.37 11.23 7.47
C ASN A 19 15.97 10.64 8.83
N ALA A 20 14.75 10.11 8.96
CA ALA A 20 14.26 9.43 10.16
C ALA A 20 14.45 7.90 10.08
N GLY A 21 15.12 7.43 9.03
CA GLY A 21 15.48 6.03 8.81
C GLY A 21 14.34 5.16 8.28
N TYR A 22 13.31 5.73 7.65
CA TYR A 22 12.24 4.90 7.09
C TYR A 22 12.51 4.53 5.62
N ALA A 23 12.26 3.27 5.27
CA ALA A 23 12.43 2.73 3.92
C ALA A 23 11.23 1.86 3.55
N ILE A 24 10.94 1.77 2.24
CA ILE A 24 9.93 0.85 1.73
C ILE A 24 10.51 -0.56 1.77
N GLY A 25 9.75 -1.50 2.35
CA GLY A 25 10.08 -2.91 2.45
C GLY A 25 9.43 -3.72 1.33
N GLU A 26 8.81 -4.84 1.71
CA GLU A 26 8.10 -5.72 0.79
C GLU A 26 6.82 -5.06 0.26
N ILE A 27 6.52 -5.26 -1.03
CA ILE A 27 5.28 -4.83 -1.66
C ILE A 27 4.54 -6.07 -2.14
N LYS A 28 3.30 -6.25 -1.68
CA LYS A 28 2.44 -7.37 -2.07
C LYS A 28 1.28 -6.85 -2.89
N ILE A 29 0.96 -7.54 -3.97
CA ILE A 29 -0.19 -7.24 -4.81
C ILE A 29 -1.07 -8.49 -4.81
N GLY A 30 -2.36 -8.27 -4.54
CA GLY A 30 -3.33 -9.33 -4.42
C GLY A 30 -4.61 -9.01 -5.17
N SER A 31 -5.59 -9.87 -5.00
CA SER A 31 -6.96 -9.63 -5.42
C SER A 31 -7.89 -10.26 -4.42
N GLU A 32 -8.82 -9.47 -3.90
CA GLU A 32 -9.84 -9.91 -2.96
C GLU A 32 -11.20 -9.89 -3.63
N GLN A 33 -12.00 -10.90 -3.34
CA GLN A 33 -13.37 -10.98 -3.83
C GLN A 33 -14.27 -10.20 -2.89
N LEU A 34 -14.75 -9.05 -3.35
CA LEU A 34 -15.56 -8.14 -2.55
C LEU A 34 -16.99 -8.11 -3.07
N GLU A 35 -17.95 -8.20 -2.16
CA GLU A 35 -19.35 -8.04 -2.51
C GLU A 35 -19.64 -6.56 -2.77
N SER A 36 -20.04 -6.26 -4.00
CA SER A 36 -20.49 -4.93 -4.36
C SER A 36 -21.87 -4.65 -3.78
N ARG A 37 -22.23 -3.37 -3.67
CA ARG A 37 -23.51 -2.90 -3.09
C ARG A 37 -24.77 -3.45 -3.80
N ASP A 38 -24.60 -4.01 -5.00
CA ASP A 38 -25.63 -4.68 -5.80
C ASP A 38 -25.67 -6.21 -5.55
N GLY A 39 -24.98 -6.73 -4.54
CA GLY A 39 -24.94 -8.16 -4.17
C GLY A 39 -24.05 -9.01 -5.08
N ARG A 40 -23.32 -8.40 -6.02
CA ARG A 40 -22.44 -9.12 -6.95
C ARG A 40 -21.01 -9.16 -6.44
N GLN A 41 -20.41 -10.33 -6.50
CA GLN A 41 -18.99 -10.49 -6.20
C GLN A 41 -18.13 -9.91 -7.31
N ARG A 42 -17.15 -9.07 -6.94
CA ARG A 42 -16.16 -8.50 -7.86
C ARG A 42 -14.77 -8.69 -7.30
N ASN A 43 -13.83 -9.06 -8.16
CA ASN A 43 -12.43 -9.08 -7.79
C ASN A 43 -11.91 -7.65 -7.74
N VAL A 44 -11.39 -7.25 -6.59
CA VAL A 44 -10.78 -5.95 -6.36
C VAL A 44 -9.30 -6.17 -6.14
N SER A 45 -8.47 -5.50 -6.94
CA SER A 45 -7.02 -5.55 -6.76
C SER A 45 -6.63 -4.87 -5.45
N THR A 46 -5.80 -5.55 -4.67
CA THR A 46 -5.26 -5.06 -3.40
C THR A 46 -3.76 -4.84 -3.52
N ILE A 47 -3.25 -3.89 -2.74
CA ILE A 47 -1.81 -3.63 -2.64
C ILE A 47 -1.47 -3.38 -1.18
N ASP A 48 -0.44 -4.06 -0.69
CA ASP A 48 0.15 -3.84 0.62
C ASP A 48 1.58 -3.36 0.42
N ILE A 49 1.91 -2.22 1.03
CA ILE A 49 3.25 -1.63 0.97
C ILE A 49 3.78 -1.60 2.39
N GLU A 50 4.81 -2.40 2.66
CA GLU A 50 5.50 -2.40 3.94
C GLU A 50 6.40 -1.16 4.06
N VAL A 51 6.36 -0.51 5.23
CA VAL A 51 7.27 0.58 5.56
C VAL A 51 8.08 0.15 6.77
N LYS A 52 9.39 -0.03 6.59
CA LYS A 52 10.33 -0.41 7.65
C LYS A 52 11.03 0.81 8.19
N ARG A 53 11.29 0.79 9.50
CA ARG A 53 12.24 1.71 10.13
C ARG A 53 13.59 1.02 10.24
N ASN A 54 14.54 1.50 9.46
CA ASN A 54 15.96 1.17 9.58
C ASN A 54 16.49 1.84 10.85
N THR A 55 16.28 1.17 11.98
CA THR A 55 16.83 1.59 13.26
C THR A 55 18.27 1.11 13.27
N ALA A 56 19.22 2.02 13.05
CA ALA A 56 20.64 1.77 13.27
C ALA A 56 20.94 1.73 14.77
#